data_AF-A0A942FPH8-F1
#
_entry.id   AF-A0A942FPH8-F1
#
_cell.length_a   1.000
_cell.length_b   1.000
_cell.length_c   1.000
_cell.angle_alpha   90.00
_cell.angle_beta   90.00
_cell.angle_gamma   90.00
#
_symmetry.space_group_name_H-M   'P 1'
#
loop_
_entity.id
_entity.type
_entity.pdbx_description
1 polymer ?
#
loop_
_entity_poly.entity_id
_entity_poly.type
_entity_poly.pdbx_seq_one_letter_code
_entity_poly.pdbx_strand_id
1 'polypeptide(L)'
;MGKERSVEIKVFGQTYTVKTDAEEGHIQEVARYVNDKMNEVLKKTRSVSTLNVAILTALNIADDLLKEKDYRAAILREIEVRSKDLADKIDIQIGGKESGKISITG
;
A
#
# COMPACT_ATOMS: atom_id res chain seq x y z
N MET A 1 -21.10 -10.73 -6.07
CA MET A 1 -20.61 -9.91 -7.20
C MET A 1 -21.11 -8.49 -7.03
N GLY A 2 -20.21 -7.51 -6.99
CA GLY A 2 -20.59 -6.09 -7.08
C GLY A 2 -21.24 -5.83 -8.43
N LYS A 3 -22.22 -4.92 -8.47
CA LYS A 3 -22.91 -4.56 -9.71
C LYS A 3 -21.97 -3.67 -10.52
N GLU A 4 -21.44 -4.17 -11.64
CA GLU A 4 -20.67 -3.36 -12.58
C GLU A 4 -21.49 -2.15 -13.04
N ARG A 5 -20.85 -0.98 -13.02
CA ARG A 5 -21.42 0.29 -13.49
C ARG A 5 -20.43 0.98 -14.41
N SER A 6 -20.96 1.78 -15.32
CA SER A 6 -20.17 2.69 -16.15
C SER A 6 -20.09 4.03 -15.43
N VAL A 7 -18.87 4.51 -15.19
CA VAL A 7 -18.62 5.82 -14.60
C VAL A 7 -17.82 6.66 -15.60
N GLU A 8 -18.23 7.91 -15.78
CA GLU A 8 -17.50 8.87 -16.60
C GLU A 8 -16.42 9.58 -15.76
N ILE A 9 -15.19 9.60 -16.26
CA ILE A 9 -14.06 10.29 -15.63
C ILE A 9 -13.36 11.20 -16.63
N LYS A 10 -12.70 12.23 -16.13
CA LYS A 10 -11.89 13.16 -16.93
C LYS A 10 -10.42 13.04 -16.55
N VAL A 11 -9.59 12.58 -17.49
CA VAL A 11 -8.14 12.47 -17.32
C VAL A 11 -7.45 13.28 -18.40
N PHE A 12 -6.64 14.25 -17.97
CA PHE A 12 -5.82 15.12 -18.81
C PHE A 12 -6.58 15.82 -19.94
N GLY A 13 -7.78 16.31 -19.62
CA GLY A 13 -8.65 16.99 -20.57
C GLY A 13 -9.48 16.06 -21.46
N GLN A 14 -9.24 14.75 -21.42
CA GLN A 14 -10.02 13.74 -22.14
C GLN A 14 -11.04 13.06 -21.22
N THR A 15 -12.23 12.78 -21.76
CA THR A 15 -13.30 12.08 -21.06
C THR A 15 -13.26 10.60 -21.40
N TYR A 16 -13.34 9.74 -20.39
CA TYR A 16 -13.34 8.29 -20.52
C TYR A 16 -14.52 7.69 -19.76
N THR A 17 -15.14 6.66 -20.33
CA THR A 17 -16.13 5.84 -19.62
C THR A 17 -15.46 4.55 -19.14
N VAL A 18 -15.41 4.35 -17.83
CA VAL A 18 -14.79 3.18 -17.19
C VAL A 18 -15.88 2.28 -16.63
N LYS A 19 -15.81 0.98 -16.96
CA LYS A 19 -16.62 -0.05 -16.30
C LYS A 19 -15.91 -0.49 -15.03
N THR A 20 -16.56 -0.36 -13.89
CA THR A 20 -15.98 -0.70 -12.59
C THR A 20 -17.06 -1.16 -11.61
N ASP A 21 -16.71 -2.04 -10.69
CA ASP A 21 -17.49 -2.42 -9.52
C ASP A 21 -17.18 -1.52 -8.31
N ALA A 22 -16.14 -0.68 -8.40
CA ALA A 22 -15.75 0.28 -7.37
C ALA A 22 -16.79 1.40 -7.20
N GLU A 23 -16.67 2.11 -6.08
CA GLU A 23 -17.45 3.32 -5.84
C GLU A 23 -17.11 4.44 -6.82
N GLU A 24 -18.14 5.16 -7.28
CA GLU A 24 -17.98 6.29 -8.18
C GLU A 24 -17.04 7.35 -7.58
N GLY A 25 -17.14 7.61 -6.27
CA GLY A 25 -16.21 8.49 -5.58
C GLY A 25 -14.77 8.01 -5.64
N HIS A 26 -14.54 6.70 -5.53
CA HIS A 26 -13.20 6.11 -5.61
C HIS A 26 -12.59 6.26 -7.01
N ILE A 27 -13.35 5.95 -8.07
CA ILE A 27 -12.81 6.07 -9.44
C ILE A 27 -12.58 7.55 -9.84
N GLN A 28 -13.41 8.47 -9.35
CA GLN A 28 -13.18 9.90 -9.51
C GLN A 28 -11.93 10.38 -8.76
N GLU A 29 -11.67 9.84 -7.57
CA GLU A 29 -10.45 10.11 -6.82
C GLU A 29 -9.21 9.58 -7.53
N VAL A 30 -9.28 8.38 -8.12
CA VAL A 30 -8.19 7.83 -8.95
C VAL A 30 -7.92 8.76 -10.14
N ALA A 31 -8.96 9.23 -10.83
CA ALA A 31 -8.80 10.16 -11.96
C ALA A 31 -8.16 11.49 -11.52
N ARG A 32 -8.57 12.04 -10.38
CA ARG A 32 -7.96 13.24 -9.78
C ARG A 32 -6.49 13.02 -9.47
N TYR A 33 -6.15 11.91 -8.82
CA TYR A 33 -4.77 11.56 -8.49
C TYR A 33 -3.87 11.46 -9.74
N VAL A 34 -4.36 10.79 -10.79
CA VAL A 34 -3.63 10.70 -12.06
C VAL A 34 -3.42 12.09 -12.67
N ASN A 35 -4.44 12.95 -12.69
CA ASN A 35 -4.32 14.32 -13.19
C ASN A 35 -3.26 15.12 -12.44
N ASP A 36 -3.24 15.03 -11.11
CA ASP A 36 -2.26 15.72 -10.28
C ASP A 36 -0.84 15.26 -10.59
N LYS A 37 -0.63 13.94 -10.71
CA LYS A 37 0.67 13.37 -11.11
C LYS A 37 1.09 13.77 -12.53
N MET A 38 0.17 13.82 -13.48
CA MET A 38 0.48 14.31 -14.83
C MET A 38 0.88 15.79 -14.82
N ASN A 39 0.22 16.61 -14.01
CA ASN A 39 0.58 18.02 -13.82
C ASN A 39 1.95 18.19 -13.14
N GLU A 40 2.29 17.35 -12.17
CA GLU A 40 3.63 17.33 -11.57
C GLU A 40 4.72 16.98 -12.58
N VAL A 41 4.47 15.97 -13.43
CA VAL A 41 5.39 15.58 -14.49
C VAL A 41 5.55 16.74 -15.47
N LEU A 42 4.46 17.31 -16.00
CA LEU A 42 4.51 18.48 -16.90
C LEU A 42 5.38 19.62 -16.37
N LYS A 43 5.27 19.94 -15.07
CA LYS A 43 6.07 21.02 -14.45
C LYS A 43 7.58 20.72 -14.41
N LYS A 44 7.96 19.44 -14.39
CA LYS A 44 9.35 18.98 -14.26
C LYS A 44 10.02 18.69 -15.61
N THR A 45 9.24 18.41 -16.66
CA THR A 45 9.78 18.09 -17.99
C THR A 45 9.58 19.22 -19.00
N ARG A 46 10.54 19.40 -19.92
CA ARG A 46 10.39 20.28 -21.10
C ARG A 46 9.62 19.62 -22.26
N SER A 47 9.29 18.33 -22.16
CA SER A 47 8.51 17.57 -23.14
C SER A 47 7.05 18.04 -23.16
N VAL A 48 6.56 18.38 -24.35
CA VAL A 48 5.17 18.80 -24.62
C VAL A 48 4.27 17.66 -25.10
N SER A 49 4.82 16.46 -25.33
CA SER A 49 4.03 15.31 -25.78
C SER A 49 3.21 14.74 -24.63
N THR A 50 1.89 14.82 -24.74
CA THR A 50 0.91 14.21 -23.82
C THR A 50 1.21 12.73 -23.56
N LEU A 51 1.62 11.99 -24.60
CA LEU A 51 1.96 10.57 -24.47
C LEU A 51 3.19 10.37 -23.58
N ASN A 52 4.24 11.17 -23.77
CA ASN A 52 5.44 11.07 -22.95
C ASN A 52 5.14 11.43 -21.49
N VAL A 53 4.30 12.44 -21.26
CA VAL A 53 3.84 12.81 -19.91
C VAL A 53 3.07 11.66 -19.28
N ALA A 54 2.16 11.02 -20.01
CA ALA A 54 1.39 9.88 -19.54
C ALA A 54 2.30 8.68 -19.18
N ILE A 55 3.27 8.34 -20.04
CA ILE A 55 4.22 7.25 -19.78
C ILE A 55 5.07 7.55 -18.54
N LEU A 56 5.64 8.75 -18.44
CA LEU A 56 6.43 9.15 -17.26
C LEU A 56 5.58 9.16 -15.98
N THR A 57 4.31 9.56 -16.08
CA THR A 57 3.39 9.51 -14.97
C THR A 57 3.11 8.09 -14.52
N ALA A 58 2.83 7.18 -15.47
CA ALA A 58 2.63 5.77 -15.18
C ALA A 58 3.86 5.14 -14.52
N LEU A 59 5.07 5.46 -15.00
CA LEU A 59 6.32 5.00 -14.40
C LEU A 59 6.48 5.48 -12.96
N ASN A 60 6.22 6.76 -12.69
CA ASN A 60 6.31 7.31 -11.33
C ASN A 60 5.29 6.66 -10.39
N ILE A 61 4.04 6.49 -10.83
CA ILE A 61 2.99 5.85 -10.01
C ILE A 61 3.34 4.38 -9.73
N ALA A 62 3.89 3.67 -10.73
CA ALA A 62 4.32 2.29 -10.55
C ALA A 62 5.50 2.17 -9.58
N ASP A 63 6.49 3.07 -9.66
CA ASP A 63 7.62 3.14 -8.73
C ASP A 63 7.15 3.41 -7.29
N ASP A 64 6.25 4.37 -7.09
CA ASP A 64 5.63 4.66 -5.78
C ASP A 64 4.93 3.41 -5.21
N LEU A 65 4.16 2.69 -6.05
CA LEU A 65 3.46 1.47 -5.65
C LEU A 65 4.43 0.33 -5.27
N LEU A 66 5.51 0.14 -6.02
CA LEU A 66 6.50 -0.90 -5.73
C LEU A 66 7.24 -0.60 -4.42
N LYS A 67 7.65 0.65 -4.21
CA LYS A 67 8.28 1.09 -2.95
C LYS A 67 7.35 0.89 -1.75
N GLU A 68 6.07 1.23 -1.89
CA GLU A 68 5.08 1.02 -0.83
C GLU A 68 4.86 -0.48 -0.52
N LYS A 69 4.88 -1.35 -1.54
CA LYS A 69 4.81 -2.81 -1.35
C LYS A 69 6.03 -3.35 -0.61
N ASP A 70 7.22 -2.91 -0.99
CA ASP A 70 8.47 -3.31 -0.33
C ASP A 70 8.50 -2.83 1.13
N TYR A 71 8.06 -1.60 1.39
CA TYR A 71 7.95 -1.05 2.72
C TYR A 71 6.96 -1.84 3.60
N ARG A 72 5.78 -2.18 3.07
CA ARG A 72 4.81 -3.04 3.77
C ARG A 72 5.36 -4.42 4.08
N ALA A 73 6.08 -5.04 3.14
CA ALA A 73 6.71 -6.34 3.36
C ALA A 73 7.77 -6.26 4.47
N ALA A 74 8.57 -5.19 4.51
CA ALA A 74 9.54 -4.96 5.56
C ALA A 74 8.88 -4.80 6.95
N ILE A 75 7.79 -4.02 7.05
CA ILE A 75 7.03 -3.87 8.29
C ILE A 75 6.47 -5.20 8.78
N LEU A 76 5.85 -5.98 7.89
CA LEU A 76 5.27 -7.28 8.26
C LEU A 76 6.35 -8.23 8.80
N ARG A 77 7.53 -8.26 8.17
CA ARG A 77 8.67 -9.03 8.66
C ARG A 77 9.15 -8.57 10.03
N GLU A 78 9.22 -7.25 10.25
CA GLU A 78 9.61 -6.71 11.55
C GLU A 78 8.60 -7.09 12.65
N ILE A 79 7.30 -7.00 12.35
CA ILE A 79 6.23 -7.43 13.26
C ILE A 79 6.37 -8.91 13.60
N GLU A 80 6.62 -9.77 12.61
CA GLU A 80 6.82 -11.21 12.82
C GLU A 80 8.01 -11.49 13.75
N VAL A 81 9.16 -10.87 13.46
CA VAL A 81 10.38 -11.02 14.28
C VAL A 81 10.14 -10.56 15.72
N ARG A 82 9.54 -9.37 15.92
CA ARG A 82 9.26 -8.84 17.26
C ARG A 82 8.23 -9.69 18.01
N SER A 83 7.21 -10.19 17.32
CA SER A 83 6.19 -11.06 17.91
C SER A 83 6.81 -12.38 18.40
N LYS A 84 7.72 -12.96 17.60
CA LYS A 84 8.46 -14.16 17.99
C LYS A 84 9.38 -13.92 19.19
N ASP A 85 10.18 -12.86 19.16
CA ASP A 85 11.07 -12.50 20.28
C ASP A 85 10.28 -12.29 21.58
N LEU A 86 9.10 -11.67 21.50
CA LEU A 86 8.22 -11.50 22.66
C LEU A 86 7.67 -12.85 23.17
N ALA A 87 7.25 -13.74 22.28
CA ALA A 87 6.78 -15.08 22.65
C ALA A 87 7.89 -15.88 23.34
N ASP A 88 9.10 -15.89 22.78
CA ASP A 88 10.27 -16.57 23.34
C ASP A 88 10.59 -16.04 24.76
N LYS A 89 10.50 -14.72 24.97
CA LYS A 89 10.69 -14.10 26.29
C LYS A 89 9.64 -14.51 27.32
N ILE A 90 8.37 -14.66 26.90
CA ILE A 90 7.29 -15.11 27.77
C ILE A 90 7.54 -16.57 28.19
N ASP A 91 7.90 -17.44 27.25
CA ASP A 91 8.18 -18.86 27.53
C ASP A 91 9.33 -19.02 28.54
N ILE A 92 10.39 -18.22 28.41
CA ILE A 92 11.52 -18.21 29.36
C ILE A 92 11.05 -17.82 30.77
N GLN A 93 10.20 -16.80 30.91
CA GLN A 93 9.73 -16.32 32.22
C GLN A 93 8.68 -17.23 32.86
N ILE A 94 7.86 -17.90 32.07
CA ILE A 94 6.87 -18.87 32.58
C ILE A 94 7.56 -20.18 32.99
N GLY A 95 8.51 -20.68 32.19
CA GLY A 95 9.30 -21.87 32.53
C GLY A 95 10.20 -21.69 33.77
N GLY A 96 10.59 -20.45 34.09
CA GLY A 96 11.39 -20.13 35.27
C GLY A 96 10.62 -20.14 36.61
N LYS A 97 9.28 -20.17 36.60
CA LYS A 97 8.47 -20.12 37.84
C LYS A 97 8.12 -21.50 38.43
N GLU A 98 8.33 -22.60 37.73
CA GLU A 98 7.97 -23.95 38.23
C GLU A 98 9.10 -24.64 39.03
N SER A 99 10.36 -24.20 38.91
CA SER A 99 11.50 -24.87 39.59
C SER A 99 11.73 -24.48 41.06
N GLY A 100 10.83 -23.70 41.67
CA GLY A 100 11.05 -23.10 43.00
C GLY A 100 10.21 -23.65 44.16
N LYS A 101 9.34 -24.65 43.96
CA LYS A 101 8.41 -25.12 45.01
C LYS A 101 8.23 -26.63 45.12
N ILE A 102 9.30 -27.43 45.19
CA ILE A 102 9.21 -28.73 45.89
C ILE A 102 10.52 -29.02 46.60
N SER A 103 10.67 -28.42 47.79
CA SER A 103 11.60 -28.89 48.82
C SER A 103 10.87 -28.71 50.14
N ILE A 104 10.03 -29.70 50.50
CA ILE A 104 9.63 -29.89 51.89
C ILE A 104 9.85 -31.36 52.27
N THR A 105 10.70 -31.47 53.27
CA THR A 105 11.28 -32.62 53.96
C THR A 105 10.23 -33.44 54.71
N GLY A 106 10.49 -34.74 54.88
CA GLY A 106 9.75 -35.60 55.83
C GLY A 106 9.93 -37.08 55.52
#